data_AF-A0AAD3MAV4-F1
#
_entry.id   AF-A0AAD3MAV4-F1
#
_cell.length_a   1.000
_cell.length_b   1.000
_cell.length_c   1.000
_cell.angle_alpha   90.00
_cell.angle_beta   90.00
_cell.angle_gamma   90.00
#
_symmetry.space_group_name_H-M   'P 1'
#
loop_
_entity.id
_entity.type
_entity.pdbx_description
1 polymer ?
#
loop_
_entity_poly.entity_id
_entity_poly.type
_entity_poly.pdbx_seq_one_letter_code
_entity_poly.pdbx_strand_id
1 'polypeptide(L)' 'MDDGKIFGSNGDALVRCFKGDIMGCIKVFFTRNGKLMGRREMAVPPGGLYPTVGMLSSGEKVKVDLHPLSG' A
#
# COMPACT_ATOMS: atom_id res chain seq x y z
N MET A 1 9.49 -6.78 -1.87
CA MET A 1 9.31 -7.39 -0.52
C MET A 1 9.96 -8.77 -0.50
N ASP A 2 11.16 -8.86 -1.02
CA ASP A 2 12.04 -10.02 -0.91
C ASP A 2 12.65 -10.09 0.51
N ASP A 3 13.01 -8.93 1.06
CA ASP A 3 13.59 -8.75 2.40
C ASP A 3 12.58 -8.30 3.48
N GLY A 4 11.29 -8.24 3.14
CA GLY A 4 10.23 -7.78 4.05
C GLY A 4 10.18 -6.27 4.30
N LYS A 5 10.96 -5.44 3.58
CA LYS A 5 10.84 -3.98 3.70
C LYS A 5 9.55 -3.46 3.07
N ILE A 6 8.86 -2.60 3.82
CA ILE A 6 7.72 -1.83 3.33
C ILE A 6 8.26 -0.55 2.70
N PHE A 7 8.43 -0.54 1.38
CA PHE A 7 8.82 0.66 0.65
C PHE A 7 7.67 1.68 0.68
N GLY A 8 7.94 2.86 1.22
CA GLY A 8 7.12 4.06 0.99
C GLY A 8 8.00 5.05 0.25
N SER A 9 7.41 5.87 -0.60
CA SER A 9 8.09 7.04 -1.14
C SER A 9 8.70 7.79 0.05
N ASN A 10 10.03 7.89 0.13
CA ASN A 10 10.71 8.68 1.17
C ASN A 10 10.56 10.20 0.89
N GLY A 11 9.41 10.63 0.35
CA GLY A 11 9.15 11.97 -0.19
C GLY A 11 8.07 12.76 0.56
N ASP A 12 7.46 12.21 1.61
CA ASP A 12 6.37 12.86 2.34
C ASP A 12 6.49 12.65 3.85
N ALA A 13 7.49 13.28 4.47
CA ALA A 13 7.40 13.65 5.88
C ALA A 13 6.14 14.50 6.20
N LEU A 14 5.32 14.85 5.20
CA LEU A 14 4.12 15.69 5.29
C LEU A 14 2.81 14.91 5.48
N VAL A 15 2.72 13.61 5.15
CA VAL A 15 1.46 12.85 5.27
C VAL A 15 1.47 11.98 6.53
N ARG A 16 1.66 12.61 7.68
CA ARG A 16 1.15 12.01 8.92
C ARG A 16 -0.35 12.24 8.90
N CYS A 17 -1.12 11.21 9.20
CA CYS A 17 -2.54 11.34 9.51
C CYS A 17 -2.70 12.29 10.70
N PHE A 18 -2.91 13.57 10.44
CA PHE A 18 -3.14 14.54 11.51
C PHE A 18 -4.63 14.50 11.86
N LYS A 19 -4.91 14.59 13.16
CA LYS A 19 -6.28 14.72 13.67
C LYS A 19 -6.86 16.06 13.17
N GLY A 20 -7.52 16.04 12.01
CA GLY A 20 -8.07 17.24 11.36
C GLY A 20 -8.03 17.26 9.83
N ASP A 21 -7.33 16.32 9.18
CA ASP A 21 -7.32 16.26 7.72
C ASP A 21 -8.72 15.92 7.16
N ILE A 22 -9.27 16.81 6.33
CA ILE A 22 -10.56 16.65 5.64
C ILE A 22 -10.54 15.43 4.70
N MET A 23 -9.35 15.08 4.21
CA MET A 23 -9.10 13.88 3.42
C MET A 23 -8.81 12.73 4.38
N GLY A 24 -9.76 11.80 4.53
CA GLY A 24 -9.69 10.74 5.53
C GLY A 24 -8.39 9.92 5.52
N CYS A 25 -8.14 9.21 6.61
CA CYS A 25 -6.99 8.31 6.74
C CYS A 25 -7.35 6.86 6.42
N ILE A 26 -6.47 6.18 5.70
CA ILE A 26 -6.58 4.76 5.40
C ILE A 26 -5.52 3.95 6.13
N LYS A 27 -5.87 2.70 6.45
CA LYS A 27 -4.97 1.71 7.03
C LYS A 27 -4.72 0.63 6.00
N VAL A 28 -3.46 0.47 5.60
CA VAL A 28 -3.00 -0.59 4.71
C VAL A 28 -2.40 -1.70 5.56
N PHE A 29 -2.88 -2.93 5.40
CA PHE A 29 -2.39 -4.12 6.08
C PHE A 29 -1.64 -5.02 5.10
N PHE A 30 -0.49 -5.51 5.52
CA PHE A 30 0.32 -6.42 4.73
C PHE A 30 0.24 -7.82 5.33
N THR A 31 -0.16 -8.79 4.54
CA THR A 31 -0.26 -10.20 4.95
C THR A 31 0.60 -11.07 4.06
N ARG A 32 1.19 -12.11 4.63
CA ARG A 32 1.87 -13.19 3.90
C ARG A 32 1.32 -14.52 4.39
N ASN A 33 0.76 -15.31 3.47
CA ASN A 33 0.15 -16.61 3.77
C ASN A 33 -0.89 -16.52 4.91
N GLY A 34 -1.75 -15.49 4.89
CA GLY A 34 -2.78 -15.26 5.90
C GLY A 34 -2.29 -14.64 7.22
N LYS A 35 -0.98 -14.44 7.42
CA LYS A 35 -0.42 -13.85 8.66
C LYS A 35 -0.11 -12.37 8.46
N LEU A 36 -0.50 -11.53 9.43
CA LEU A 36 -0.18 -10.10 9.46
C LEU A 36 1.33 -9.88 9.60
N MET A 37 1.93 -9.20 8.63
CA MET A 37 3.34 -8.82 8.60
C MET A 37 3.56 -7.37 9.07
N GLY A 38 2.58 -6.50 8.86
CA GLY A 38 2.67 -5.09 9.25
C GLY A 38 1.49 -4.25 8.78
N ARG A 39 1.48 -2.99 9.19
CA ARG A 39 0.47 -2.00 8.78
C ARG A 39 1.11 -0.63 8.53
N ARG A 40 0.50 0.16 7.66
CA ARG A 40 0.85 1.56 7.41
C ARG A 40 -0.41 2.43 7.44
N GLU A 41 -0.31 3.59 8.07
CA GLU A 41 -1.34 4.64 8.03
C GLU A 41 -0.88 5.75 7.09
N MET A 42 -1.81 6.26 6.27
CA MET A 42 -1.55 7.31 5.29
C MET A 42 -2.84 8.10 5.05
N ALA A 43 -2.74 9.40 4.76
CA ALA A 43 -3.88 10.16 4.28
C ALA A 43 -4.27 9.69 2.86
N VAL A 44 -5.56 9.76 2.53
CA VAL A 44 -6.04 9.40 1.20
C VAL A 44 -5.61 10.48 0.20
N PRO A 45 -4.79 10.15 -0.81
CA PRO A 45 -4.44 11.11 -1.85
C PRO A 45 -5.68 11.44 -2.71
N PRO A 46 -5.73 12.64 -3.32
CA PRO A 46 -6.76 12.96 -4.31
C PRO A 46 -6.81 11.88 -5.41
N GLY A 47 -7.99 11.30 -5.65
CA GLY A 47 -8.17 10.21 -6.62
C GLY A 47 -7.93 8.80 -6.06
N GLY A 48 -7.58 8.66 -4.79
CA GLY A 48 -7.45 7.36 -4.12
C GLY A 48 -6.18 6.58 -4.48
N LEU A 49 -6.18 5.29 -4.14
CA LEU A 49 -5.07 4.38 -4.43
C LEU A 49 -5.41 3.43 -5.57
N TYR A 50 -4.38 3.05 -6.33
CA TYR A 50 -4.46 2.06 -7.40
C TYR A 50 -3.56 0.86 -7.05
N PRO A 51 -4.00 -0.38 -7.29
CA PRO A 51 -3.13 -1.55 -7.17
C PRO A 51 -1.95 -1.44 -8.15
N THR A 52 -0.72 -1.53 -7.64
CA THR A 52 0.50 -1.49 -8.45
C THR A 52 1.39 -2.66 -8.12
N VAL A 53 1.98 -3.25 -9.16
CA VAL A 53 2.89 -4.38 -9.06
C VAL A 53 4.19 -4.02 -9.78
N GLY A 54 5.32 -4.10 -9.06
CA GLY A 54 6.65 -3.88 -9.61
C GLY A 54 7.50 -5.14 -9.48
N MET A 55 8.20 -5.50 -10.55
CA MET A 55 9.22 -6.56 -10.54
C MET A 55 10.58 -5.93 -10.27
N LEU A 56 11.45 -6.63 -9.56
CA LEU A 56 12.80 -6.15 -9.29
C LEU A 56 13.74 -6.43 -10.47
N SER A 57 13.57 -7.59 -11.11
CA SER A 57 14.46 -8.08 -12.16
C SER A 57 13.73 -8.55 -13.41
N SER A 58 14.46 -8.60 -14.53
CA SER A 58 13.94 -9.13 -15.79
C SER A 58 13.61 -10.62 -15.66
N GLY A 59 12.49 -11.04 -16.24
CA GLY A 59 12.05 -12.44 -16.24
C GLY A 59 11.23 -12.85 -15.02
N GLU A 60 11.15 -12.03 -13.97
CA GLU A 60 10.22 -12.26 -12.86
C GLU A 60 8.78 -12.18 -13.34
N LYS A 61 7.92 -13.05 -12.79
CA LYS A 61 6.51 -13.14 -13.13
C LYS A 61 5.71 -13.30 -11.85
N VAL A 62 4.57 -12.63 -11.79
CA VAL A 62 3.60 -12.78 -10.70
C VAL A 62 2.21 -12.96 -11.29
N LYS A 63 1.40 -13.80 -10.65
CA LYS A 63 -0.03 -13.90 -10.92
C LYS A 63 -0.76 -13.09 -9.85
N VAL A 64 -1.57 -12.14 -10.28
CA VAL A 64 -2.45 -11.37 -9.40
C VAL A 64 -3.86 -11.93 -9.46
N ASP A 65 -4.54 -11.84 -8.34
CA ASP A 65 -5.94 -12.23 -8.19
C ASP A 65 -6.72 -11.03 -7.66
N LEU A 66 -7.16 -10.19 -8.60
CA LEU A 66 -7.93 -9.00 -8.28
C LEU A 66 -9.41 -9.41 -8.30
N HIS A 67 -9.97 -9.54 -7.11
CA HIS A 67 -11.42 -9.62 -6.90
C HIS A 67 -11.92 -8.21 -6.58
N PRO A 68 -12.16 -7.35 -7.59
CA PRO A 68 -12.70 -6.03 -7.33
C PRO A 68 -14.07 -6.20 -6.67
N LEU A 69 -14.26 -5.51 -5.54
CA LEU A 69 -15.60 -5.33 -5.00
C LEU A 69 -16.34 -4.47 -6.02
N SER A 70 -17.22 -5.07 -6.81
CA SER A 70 -18.15 -4.31 -7.65
C SER A 70 -18.96 -3.40 -6.74
N GLY A 71 -19.05 -2.12 -7.10
CA GLY A 71 -19.85 -1.13 -6.37
C GLY A 71 -21.33 -1.44 -6.39
#